data_AF-A0A3N7EBS6-F1
#
_entry.id   AF-A0A3N7EBS6-F1
#
_cell.length_a   1.000
_cell.length_b   1.000
_cell.length_c   1.000
_cell.angle_alpha   90.00
_cell.angle_beta   90.00
_cell.angle_gamma   90.00
#
_symmetry.space_group_name_H-M   'P 1'
#
loop_
_entity.id
_entity.type
_entity.pdbx_description
1 polymer ?
#
loop_
_entity_poly.entity_id
_entity_poly.type
_entity_poly.pdbx_seq_one_letter_code
_entity_poly.pdbx_strand_id
1 'polypeptide(L)'
;MMSYKSEERDISDSEFQEEYELRKYEYLKRERIRVLNSVYGCPYCIGKRYYHPKELPQHASNLDRGSQRRTRGEQARHRALERYVRRYLCVEDSSEPSTTTESPAVCDRDRERLFVWPWMGVVANIPTQVKDGRRVGESGSKLRHELATKGFDPVTVHPLWSCFGHSGLAVVEFKKDWDGFNNAIMFEKDFDLNHCGKKDYVTILERDRGQRLYGWIARDDDYKANGLLGEHLRKNGDLKTVCGKEAEDQRKDAKLLCNLTSTLKEKYDHLREMEIRYEETTQSLIKVMDQKDSMVKSYNEEIRKMQQIAHDHFAKISLEHEKATQQLLAKREELVQCEKKLQQREVQIENERSKLLLEKKMIFQFWKAKTKATHLNISESIPPPPLRNYSLNI
;
A
#
# COMPACT_ATOMS: atom_id res chain seq x y z
N MET A 1 2.30 -16.39 60.47
CA MET A 1 1.84 -15.62 59.30
C MET A 1 2.93 -14.61 58.98
N MET A 2 3.77 -14.91 57.96
CA MET A 2 4.90 -14.04 57.61
C MET A 2 4.37 -12.79 56.89
N SER A 3 4.62 -11.63 57.50
CA SER A 3 4.26 -10.32 56.96
C SER A 3 5.25 -9.96 55.85
N TYR A 4 4.78 -10.03 54.61
CA TYR A 4 5.50 -9.50 53.46
C TYR A 4 5.53 -7.98 53.54
N LYS A 5 6.67 -7.42 53.91
CA LYS A 5 6.97 -5.99 53.71
C LYS A 5 7.20 -5.78 52.21
N SER A 6 6.29 -5.07 51.56
CA SER A 6 6.49 -4.52 50.23
C SER A 6 7.51 -3.39 50.35
N GLU A 7 8.73 -3.62 49.87
CA GLU A 7 9.72 -2.56 49.65
C GLU A 7 9.30 -1.77 48.41
N GLU A 8 8.47 -0.74 48.62
CA GLU A 8 8.32 0.34 47.64
C GLU A 8 9.63 1.13 47.65
N ARG A 9 10.48 0.85 46.65
CA ARG A 9 11.66 1.68 46.37
C ARG A 9 11.16 3.02 45.84
N ASP A 10 11.39 4.08 46.61
CA ASP A 10 11.28 5.47 46.14
C ASP A 10 12.23 5.65 44.93
N ILE A 11 11.67 5.56 43.73
CA ILE A 11 12.39 5.82 42.48
C ILE A 11 12.77 7.31 42.50
N SER A 12 14.07 7.58 42.46
CA SER A 12 14.57 8.94 42.45
C SER A 12 14.06 9.69 41.22
N ASP A 13 13.69 10.96 41.39
CA ASP A 13 13.25 11.89 40.34
C ASP A 13 14.17 11.91 39.09
N SER A 14 15.44 11.54 39.26
CA SER A 14 16.43 11.41 38.17
C SER A 14 16.26 10.15 37.32
N GLU A 15 15.88 9.02 37.92
CA GLU A 15 15.67 7.75 37.20
C GLU A 15 14.42 7.83 36.31
N PHE A 16 13.36 8.46 36.81
CA PHE A 16 12.14 8.70 36.04
C PHE A 16 12.39 9.61 34.82
N GLN A 17 13.29 10.59 34.97
CA GLN A 17 13.67 11.48 33.89
C GLN A 17 14.45 10.75 32.79
N GLU A 18 15.42 9.90 33.16
CA GLU A 18 16.20 9.10 32.20
C GLU A 18 15.33 8.09 31.45
N GLU A 19 14.39 7.44 32.14
CA GLU A 19 13.44 6.52 31.52
C GLU A 19 12.52 7.26 30.53
N TYR A 20 12.05 8.45 30.89
CA TYR A 20 11.23 9.29 30.02
C TYR A 20 12.01 9.77 28.78
N GLU A 21 13.29 10.15 28.94
CA GLU A 21 14.20 10.49 27.85
C GLU A 21 14.39 9.30 26.89
N LEU A 22 14.68 8.12 27.41
CA LEU A 22 14.85 6.88 26.63
C LEU A 22 13.59 6.52 25.85
N ARG A 23 12.41 6.62 26.48
CA ARG A 23 11.13 6.36 25.82
C ARG A 23 10.88 7.31 24.65
N LYS A 24 11.26 8.59 24.78
CA LYS A 24 11.15 9.57 23.70
C LYS A 24 12.20 9.36 22.62
N TYR A 25 13.40 8.92 22.98
CA TYR A 25 14.44 8.55 22.02
C TYR A 25 14.04 7.33 21.16
N GLU A 26 13.45 6.30 21.76
CA GLU A 26 12.92 5.14 21.03
C GLU A 26 11.73 5.50 20.14
N TYR A 27 10.89 6.45 20.57
CA TYR A 27 9.83 6.99 19.72
C TYR A 27 10.40 7.66 18.45
N LEU A 28 11.46 8.46 18.57
CA LEU A 28 12.13 9.13 17.44
C LEU A 28 12.81 8.14 16.47
N LYS A 29 13.21 6.95 16.94
CA LYS A 29 13.70 5.87 16.06
C LYS A 29 12.60 5.25 15.21
N ARG A 30 11.36 5.21 15.74
CA ARG A 30 10.20 4.60 15.07
C ARG A 30 9.54 5.58 14.11
N GLU A 31 9.32 6.81 14.54
CA GLU A 31 8.82 7.89 13.68
C GLU A 31 10.00 8.65 13.08
N ARG A 32 10.31 8.39 11.80
CA ARG A 32 11.24 9.23 11.04
C ARG A 32 10.77 10.69 11.11
N ILE A 33 11.56 11.54 11.77
CA ILE A 33 11.30 12.99 11.86
C ILE A 33 11.07 13.53 10.45
N ARG A 34 9.94 14.23 10.24
CA ARG A 34 9.49 14.72 8.93
C ARG A 34 10.61 15.51 8.22
N VAL A 35 10.94 15.08 7.00
CA VAL A 35 11.91 15.74 6.12
C VAL A 35 11.13 16.56 5.09
N LEU A 36 11.38 17.86 5.05
CA LEU A 36 11.09 18.69 3.88
C LEU A 36 12.42 19.28 3.41
N ASN A 37 12.87 18.89 2.21
CA ASN A 37 14.01 19.49 1.50
C ASN A 37 15.31 19.66 2.33
N SER A 38 15.76 18.61 3.05
CA SER A 38 17.02 18.60 3.80
C SER A 38 17.11 19.59 4.98
N VAL A 39 15.99 20.18 5.41
CA VAL A 39 15.92 21.03 6.59
C VAL A 39 15.02 20.38 7.65
N TYR A 40 15.48 20.34 8.90
CA TYR A 40 14.82 19.62 9.99
C TYR A 40 14.11 20.57 10.95
N GLY A 41 12.84 20.31 11.25
CA GLY A 41 12.11 21.02 12.31
C GLY A 41 12.26 20.31 13.65
N CYS A 42 12.32 21.07 14.74
CA CYS A 42 12.17 20.50 16.08
C CYS A 42 10.69 20.11 16.31
N PRO A 43 10.36 18.83 16.53
CA PRO A 43 8.98 18.38 16.72
C PRO A 43 8.35 18.85 18.04
N TYR A 44 9.16 19.41 18.93
CA TYR A 44 8.75 19.78 20.29
C TYR A 44 8.62 21.30 20.51
N CYS A 45 8.95 22.12 19.51
CA CYS A 45 8.85 23.59 19.60
C CYS A 45 7.64 24.13 18.82
N ILE A 46 6.89 25.03 19.45
CA ILE A 46 5.78 25.75 18.83
C ILE A 46 6.35 26.94 18.05
N GLY A 47 6.62 26.70 16.77
CA GLY A 47 7.16 27.69 15.84
C GLY A 47 7.95 26.96 14.76
N LYS A 48 7.50 27.05 13.50
CA LYS A 48 8.14 26.39 12.36
C LYS A 48 9.49 27.05 12.03
N ARG A 49 10.51 26.79 12.85
CA ARG A 49 11.91 27.07 12.52
C ARG A 49 12.51 25.78 12.00
N TYR A 50 13.07 25.85 10.80
CA TYR A 50 13.77 24.75 10.16
C TYR A 50 15.27 24.96 10.37
N TYR A 51 15.96 23.92 10.82
CA TYR A 51 17.38 23.90 11.16
C TYR A 51 18.14 22.98 10.21
N HIS A 52 19.37 23.35 9.86
CA HIS A 52 20.27 22.41 9.18
C HIS A 52 20.60 21.24 10.13
N PRO A 53 20.90 20.01 9.67
CA PRO A 53 21.22 18.88 10.55
C PRO A 53 22.36 19.16 11.55
N LYS A 54 23.32 20.03 11.22
CA LYS A 54 24.39 20.47 12.14
C LYS A 54 23.93 21.48 13.21
N GLU A 55 22.84 22.20 12.96
CA GLU A 55 22.30 23.25 13.83
C GLU A 55 21.19 22.74 14.77
N LEU A 56 20.50 21.68 14.38
CA LEU A 56 19.42 21.08 15.18
C LEU A 56 19.89 20.51 16.54
N PRO A 57 21.06 19.84 16.65
CA PRO A 57 21.62 19.43 17.94
C PRO A 57 21.92 20.64 18.82
N GLN A 58 22.42 21.72 18.23
CA GLN A 58 22.72 22.95 18.96
C GLN A 58 21.46 23.62 19.48
N HIS A 59 20.38 23.63 18.68
CA HIS A 59 19.06 24.06 19.12
C HIS A 59 18.55 23.22 20.30
N ALA A 60 18.64 21.90 20.19
CA ALA A 60 18.20 20.98 21.24
C ALA A 60 19.00 21.14 22.55
N SER A 61 20.33 21.29 22.44
CA SER A 61 21.25 21.52 23.58
C SER A 61 21.04 22.90 24.24
N ASN A 62 20.87 23.96 23.44
CA ASN A 62 20.65 25.31 23.96
C ASN A 62 19.31 25.41 24.73
N LEU A 63 18.33 24.59 24.35
CA LEU A 63 17.04 24.51 25.05
C LEU A 63 17.06 23.63 26.30
N ASP A 64 18.04 22.72 26.42
CA ASP A 64 18.31 21.98 27.66
C ASP A 64 18.92 22.90 28.74
N ARG A 65 19.78 23.85 28.33
CA ARG A 65 20.57 24.69 29.26
C ARG A 65 19.98 26.08 29.53
N GLY A 66 18.99 26.53 28.74
CA GLY A 66 18.74 27.96 28.54
C GLY A 66 17.47 28.61 29.11
N SER A 67 16.57 27.95 29.84
CA SER A 67 15.42 28.70 30.38
C SER A 67 14.81 28.13 31.66
N GLN A 68 14.75 28.96 32.71
CA GLN A 68 13.99 28.75 33.96
C GLN A 68 12.46 28.68 33.75
N ARG A 69 11.96 28.60 32.51
CA ARG A 69 10.52 28.64 32.16
C ARG A 69 9.96 27.34 31.57
N ARG A 70 10.75 26.27 31.44
CA ARG A 70 10.32 25.01 30.80
C ARG A 70 10.29 23.85 31.78
N THR A 71 9.36 22.92 31.54
CA THR A 71 9.16 21.75 32.41
C THR A 71 10.28 20.72 32.20
N ARG A 72 10.60 19.92 33.23
CA ARG A 72 11.57 18.81 33.12
C ARG A 72 11.24 17.86 31.95
N GLY A 73 9.96 17.62 31.70
CA GLY A 73 9.51 16.81 30.55
C GLY A 73 9.82 17.42 29.19
N GLU A 74 9.88 18.75 29.07
CA GLU A 74 10.31 19.42 27.84
C GLU A 74 11.82 19.34 27.63
N GLN A 75 12.61 19.41 28.70
CA GLN A 75 14.06 19.22 28.66
C GLN A 75 14.43 17.80 28.19
N ALA A 76 13.77 16.79 28.76
CA ALA A 76 13.94 15.40 28.35
C ALA A 76 13.67 15.17 26.86
N ARG A 77 12.61 15.78 26.32
CA ARG A 77 12.26 15.67 24.90
C ARG A 77 13.35 16.25 24.00
N HIS A 78 13.92 17.40 24.37
CA HIS A 78 14.99 18.04 23.60
C HIS A 78 16.32 17.27 23.74
N ARG A 79 16.65 16.71 24.91
CA ARG A 79 17.80 15.80 25.07
C ARG A 79 17.68 14.53 24.24
N ALA A 80 16.50 13.91 24.23
CA ALA A 80 16.22 12.76 23.38
C ALA A 80 16.41 13.09 21.89
N LEU A 81 15.97 14.28 21.46
CA LEU A 81 16.17 14.78 20.10
C LEU A 81 17.66 15.00 19.79
N GLU A 82 18.41 15.66 20.66
CA GLU A 82 19.85 15.90 20.50
C GLU A 82 20.62 14.58 20.32
N ARG A 83 20.37 13.60 21.20
CA ARG A 83 20.98 12.26 21.12
C ARG A 83 20.65 11.55 19.81
N TYR A 84 19.41 11.68 19.34
CA TYR A 84 18.97 11.09 18.08
C TYR A 84 19.68 11.74 16.89
N VAL A 85 19.70 13.07 16.82
CA VAL A 85 20.28 13.81 15.68
C VAL A 85 21.80 13.60 15.63
N ARG A 86 22.52 13.65 16.76
CA ARG A 86 23.96 13.37 16.78
C ARG A 86 24.32 11.97 16.31
N ARG A 87 23.49 10.97 16.64
CA ARG A 87 23.80 9.57 16.30
C ARG A 87 23.42 9.21 14.86
N TYR A 88 22.36 9.80 14.32
CA TYR A 88 21.77 9.33 13.05
C TYR A 88 21.76 10.37 11.93
N LEU A 89 21.98 11.66 12.22
CA LEU A 89 21.86 12.76 11.24
C LEU A 89 23.16 13.57 11.10
N CYS A 90 23.99 13.64 12.14
CA CYS A 90 25.36 14.13 12.04
C CYS A 90 26.32 12.95 11.85
N VAL A 91 26.43 12.43 10.63
CA VAL A 91 27.63 11.69 10.26
C VAL A 91 28.74 12.74 10.19
N GLU A 92 29.67 12.70 11.13
CA GLU A 92 30.85 13.55 11.04
C GLU A 92 31.57 13.23 9.74
N ASP A 93 31.69 14.24 8.87
CA ASP A 93 32.79 14.35 7.93
C ASP A 93 34.09 14.23 8.76
N SER A 94 34.64 13.02 8.86
CA SER A 94 36.00 12.81 9.36
C SER A 94 36.98 13.33 8.31
N SER A 95 37.07 14.64 8.25
CA SER A 95 38.09 15.39 7.54
C SER A 95 38.31 16.68 8.30
N GLU A 96 39.11 16.61 9.37
CA GLU A 96 40.29 17.48 9.55
C GLU A 96 41.17 17.02 10.74
N PRO A 97 42.49 17.25 10.65
CA PRO A 97 43.50 16.56 11.45
C PRO A 97 43.66 17.23 12.82
N SER A 98 43.37 16.47 13.87
CA SER A 98 43.84 16.84 15.21
C SER A 98 45.28 16.38 15.37
N THR A 99 46.18 17.35 15.32
CA THR A 99 47.55 17.26 15.79
C THR A 99 47.56 16.74 17.22
N THR A 100 47.91 15.47 17.39
CA THR A 100 48.42 14.95 18.65
C THR A 100 49.64 14.10 18.33
N THR A 101 50.76 14.61 18.81
CA THR A 101 52.10 14.06 18.69
C THR A 101 52.16 12.64 19.26
N GLU A 102 52.05 11.64 18.40
CA GLU A 102 52.59 10.31 18.62
C GLU A 102 53.26 9.83 17.33
N SER A 103 54.59 10.00 17.27
CA SER A 103 55.54 9.12 16.57
C SER A 103 55.08 8.48 15.23
N PRO A 104 55.36 9.06 14.05
CA PRO A 104 55.27 8.35 12.79
C PRO A 104 56.64 7.80 12.41
N ALA A 105 56.93 6.55 12.77
CA ALA A 105 58.14 5.89 12.27
C ALA A 105 57.98 4.40 11.91
N VAL A 106 56.79 3.80 12.04
CA VAL A 106 56.62 2.35 11.78
C VAL A 106 55.50 2.00 10.79
N CYS A 107 54.56 2.90 10.48
CA CYS A 107 53.35 2.56 9.71
C CYS A 107 53.21 3.21 8.32
N ASP A 108 54.31 3.57 7.66
CA ASP A 108 54.27 4.09 6.28
C ASP A 108 54.80 3.07 5.24
N ARG A 109 55.70 2.17 5.63
CA ARG A 109 56.33 1.21 4.70
C ARG A 109 55.42 0.10 4.17
N ASP A 110 54.30 -0.20 4.82
CA ASP A 110 53.33 -1.20 4.35
C ASP A 110 52.26 -0.61 3.41
N ARG A 111 52.03 0.72 3.45
CA ARG A 111 51.02 1.40 2.63
C ARG A 111 51.45 1.53 1.16
N GLU A 112 52.76 1.51 0.92
CA GLU A 112 53.37 1.57 -0.41
C GLU A 112 53.68 0.20 -1.01
N ARG A 113 53.50 -0.89 -0.25
CA ARG A 113 53.77 -2.25 -0.76
C ARG A 113 52.80 -2.59 -1.88
N LEU A 114 53.35 -2.74 -3.06
CA LEU A 114 52.64 -3.20 -4.24
C LEU A 114 52.65 -4.73 -4.28
N PHE A 115 51.47 -5.27 -4.49
CA PHE A 115 51.21 -6.69 -4.71
C PHE A 115 50.67 -6.86 -6.11
N VAL A 116 50.91 -8.02 -6.72
CA VAL A 116 50.23 -8.37 -7.97
C VAL A 116 48.78 -8.74 -7.64
N TRP A 117 47.83 -8.16 -8.39
CA TRP A 117 46.40 -8.47 -8.36
C TRP A 117 45.97 -9.12 -9.67
N PRO A 118 45.25 -10.27 -9.69
CA PRO A 118 44.86 -11.12 -8.56
C PRO A 118 46.01 -11.52 -7.67
N TRP A 119 45.76 -11.78 -6.38
CA TRP A 119 46.83 -12.13 -5.45
C TRP A 119 47.57 -13.38 -5.95
N MET A 120 48.86 -13.22 -6.20
CA MET A 120 49.71 -14.27 -6.75
C MET A 120 50.89 -14.56 -5.83
N GLY A 121 51.13 -15.84 -5.58
CA GLY A 121 52.34 -16.36 -4.95
C GLY A 121 53.30 -16.92 -6.00
N VAL A 122 54.55 -17.08 -5.63
CA VAL A 122 55.60 -17.72 -6.42
C VAL A 122 56.09 -18.91 -5.63
N VAL A 123 56.19 -20.06 -6.29
CA VAL A 123 56.91 -21.23 -5.78
C VAL A 123 58.11 -21.49 -6.67
N ALA A 124 59.28 -21.62 -6.05
CA ALA A 124 60.55 -21.84 -6.72
C ALA A 124 61.24 -23.13 -6.25
N ASN A 125 62.27 -23.51 -7.00
CA ASN A 125 63.04 -24.75 -6.81
C ASN A 125 62.19 -26.03 -6.96
N ILE A 126 61.20 -26.01 -7.88
CA ILE A 126 60.38 -27.18 -8.18
C ILE A 126 61.25 -28.24 -8.87
N PRO A 127 61.31 -29.49 -8.36
CA PRO A 127 62.10 -30.55 -8.96
C PRO A 127 61.75 -30.79 -10.42
N THR A 128 62.76 -30.87 -11.29
CA THR A 128 62.60 -31.20 -12.72
C THR A 128 63.54 -32.34 -13.12
N GLN A 129 63.09 -33.16 -14.06
CA GLN A 129 63.87 -34.24 -14.66
C GLN A 129 64.13 -33.92 -16.14
N VAL A 130 65.29 -34.27 -16.66
CA VAL A 130 65.56 -34.13 -18.09
C VAL A 130 65.07 -35.40 -18.80
N LYS A 131 64.09 -35.27 -19.69
CA LYS A 131 63.61 -36.32 -20.59
C LYS A 131 63.67 -35.79 -22.02
N ASP A 132 64.29 -36.55 -22.92
CA ASP A 132 64.42 -36.20 -24.35
C ASP A 132 65.00 -34.78 -24.59
N GLY A 133 65.98 -34.38 -23.78
CA GLY A 133 66.63 -33.07 -23.87
C GLY A 133 65.80 -31.89 -23.36
N ARG A 134 64.59 -32.12 -22.82
CA ARG A 134 63.74 -31.10 -22.20
C ARG A 134 63.55 -31.35 -20.71
N ARG A 135 63.43 -30.28 -19.93
CA ARG A 135 63.04 -30.38 -18.51
C ARG A 135 61.55 -30.64 -18.38
N VAL A 136 61.19 -31.70 -17.67
CA VAL A 136 59.80 -32.03 -17.30
C VAL A 136 59.67 -31.95 -15.78
N GLY A 137 58.54 -31.45 -15.31
CA GLY A 137 58.22 -31.33 -13.89
C GLY A 137 56.85 -31.92 -13.60
N GLU A 138 56.51 -32.03 -12.32
CA GLU A 138 55.17 -32.42 -11.91
C GLU A 138 54.13 -31.37 -12.34
N SER A 139 52.88 -31.79 -12.51
CA SER A 139 51.80 -30.87 -12.87
C SER A 139 51.50 -29.91 -11.72
N GLY A 140 51.12 -28.67 -12.07
CA GLY A 140 50.70 -27.67 -11.07
C GLY A 140 49.51 -28.14 -10.22
N SER A 141 48.67 -29.06 -10.72
CA SER A 141 47.55 -29.63 -9.97
C SER A 141 47.96 -30.39 -8.71
N LYS A 142 49.11 -31.07 -8.72
CA LYS A 142 49.62 -31.77 -7.53
C LYS A 142 50.08 -30.77 -6.48
N LEU A 143 50.88 -29.78 -6.88
CA LEU A 143 51.33 -28.71 -5.99
C LEU A 143 50.16 -27.90 -5.43
N ARG A 144 49.12 -27.64 -6.24
CA ARG A 144 47.87 -27.02 -5.79
C ARG A 144 47.21 -27.82 -4.66
N HIS A 145 47.12 -29.14 -4.79
CA HIS A 145 46.52 -30.00 -3.78
C HIS A 145 47.34 -30.02 -2.48
N GLU A 146 48.67 -30.06 -2.58
CA GLU A 146 49.56 -29.99 -1.41
C GLU A 146 49.42 -28.66 -0.66
N LEU A 147 49.42 -27.54 -1.39
CA LEU A 147 49.21 -26.21 -0.82
C LEU A 147 47.80 -26.05 -0.22
N ALA A 148 46.78 -26.64 -0.85
CA ALA A 148 45.43 -26.67 -0.30
C ALA A 148 45.34 -27.48 1.01
N THR A 149 46.05 -28.61 1.10
CA THR A 149 46.11 -29.45 2.31
C THR A 149 46.77 -28.70 3.48
N LYS A 150 47.69 -27.78 3.20
CA LYS A 150 48.28 -26.86 4.17
C LYS A 150 47.36 -25.71 4.60
N GLY A 151 46.17 -25.60 4.01
CA GLY A 151 45.20 -24.55 4.34
C GLY A 151 45.38 -23.24 3.58
N PHE A 152 46.23 -23.19 2.55
CA PHE A 152 46.40 -21.97 1.74
C PHE A 152 45.33 -21.81 0.64
N ASP A 153 44.55 -22.85 0.37
CA ASP A 153 43.42 -22.86 -0.59
C ASP A 153 43.68 -22.07 -1.91
N PRO A 154 44.74 -22.40 -2.68
CA PRO A 154 45.00 -21.74 -3.95
C PRO A 154 43.99 -22.14 -5.02
N VAL A 155 43.60 -21.18 -5.87
CA VAL A 155 42.68 -21.39 -6.98
C VAL A 155 43.35 -22.25 -8.06
N THR A 156 44.54 -21.83 -8.49
CA THR A 156 45.31 -22.51 -9.55
C THR A 156 46.81 -22.40 -9.27
N VAL A 157 47.59 -23.34 -9.77
CA VAL A 157 49.05 -23.26 -9.80
C VAL A 157 49.49 -23.43 -11.24
N HIS A 158 50.22 -22.43 -11.75
CA HIS A 158 50.68 -22.30 -13.13
C HIS A 158 52.19 -22.52 -13.19
N PRO A 159 52.67 -23.74 -13.51
CA PRO A 159 54.09 -23.95 -13.74
C PRO A 159 54.57 -23.14 -14.95
N LEU A 160 55.74 -22.51 -14.84
CA LEU A 160 56.29 -21.66 -15.89
C LEU A 160 57.15 -22.49 -16.84
N TRP A 161 56.86 -22.39 -18.14
CA TRP A 161 57.52 -23.17 -19.20
C TRP A 161 58.36 -22.27 -20.09
N SER A 162 59.50 -22.79 -20.52
CA SER A 162 60.38 -22.20 -21.54
C SER A 162 60.49 -23.13 -22.75
N CYS A 163 61.15 -22.69 -23.81
CA CYS A 163 61.50 -23.56 -24.94
C CYS A 163 62.35 -24.79 -24.53
N PHE A 164 63.04 -24.72 -23.40
CA PHE A 164 63.83 -25.81 -22.80
C PHE A 164 63.04 -26.69 -21.81
N GLY A 165 61.73 -26.46 -21.68
CA GLY A 165 60.85 -27.19 -20.77
C GLY A 165 60.56 -26.44 -19.47
N HIS A 166 60.18 -27.19 -18.43
CA HIS A 166 59.76 -26.69 -17.12
C HIS A 166 60.89 -25.88 -16.44
N SER A 167 60.57 -24.66 -16.02
CA SER A 167 61.58 -23.71 -15.49
C SER A 167 61.98 -23.97 -14.03
N GLY A 168 61.20 -24.76 -13.29
CA GLY A 168 61.37 -24.93 -11.84
C GLY A 168 60.67 -23.85 -11.03
N LEU A 169 59.91 -22.97 -11.68
CA LEU A 169 59.06 -21.95 -11.07
C LEU A 169 57.60 -22.24 -11.37
N ALA A 170 56.72 -21.91 -10.43
CA ALA A 170 55.28 -21.86 -10.64
C ALA A 170 54.68 -20.61 -9.98
N VAL A 171 53.62 -20.09 -10.59
CA VAL A 171 52.82 -19.01 -10.03
C VAL A 171 51.58 -19.61 -9.40
N VAL A 172 51.32 -19.28 -8.14
CA VAL A 172 50.15 -19.70 -7.38
C VAL A 172 49.14 -18.57 -7.43
N GLU A 173 47.96 -18.82 -7.98
CA GLU A 173 46.87 -17.84 -8.03
C GLU A 173 45.90 -18.09 -6.87
N PHE A 174 45.60 -17.05 -6.09
CA PHE A 174 44.63 -17.07 -5.01
C PHE A 174 43.31 -16.41 -5.42
N LYS A 175 42.29 -16.51 -4.55
CA LYS A 175 40.97 -15.92 -4.78
C LYS A 175 41.06 -14.40 -4.93
N LYS A 176 40.14 -13.83 -5.71
CA LYS A 176 40.08 -12.38 -6.03
C LYS A 176 39.30 -11.61 -4.96
N ASP A 177 39.59 -11.87 -3.69
CA ASP A 177 38.92 -11.31 -2.52
C ASP A 177 39.90 -11.18 -1.35
N TRP A 178 39.43 -10.70 -0.21
CA TRP A 178 40.25 -10.51 0.99
C TRP A 178 40.66 -11.83 1.65
N ASP A 179 39.88 -12.90 1.48
CA ASP A 179 40.26 -14.25 1.92
C ASP A 179 41.44 -14.79 1.11
N GLY A 180 41.43 -14.57 -0.21
CA GLY A 180 42.56 -14.86 -1.09
C GLY A 180 43.81 -14.08 -0.71
N PHE A 181 43.67 -12.82 -0.28
CA PHE A 181 44.80 -12.04 0.24
C PHE A 181 45.36 -12.67 1.52
N ASN A 182 44.49 -12.99 2.48
CA ASN A 182 44.88 -13.61 3.74
C ASN A 182 45.59 -14.95 3.50
N ASN A 183 45.07 -15.77 2.60
CA ASN A 183 45.68 -17.02 2.18
C ASN A 183 47.07 -16.82 1.56
N ALA A 184 47.24 -15.82 0.70
CA ALA A 184 48.53 -15.50 0.10
C ALA A 184 49.55 -15.01 1.14
N ILE A 185 49.11 -14.23 2.13
CA ILE A 185 49.97 -13.80 3.25
C ILE A 185 50.34 -14.96 4.16
N MET A 186 49.41 -15.88 4.46
CA MET A 186 49.71 -17.10 5.22
C MET A 186 50.72 -17.98 4.49
N PHE A 187 50.59 -18.11 3.18
CA PHE A 187 51.54 -18.81 2.32
C PHE A 187 52.94 -18.19 2.43
N GLU A 188 53.11 -16.87 2.26
CA GLU A 188 54.42 -16.20 2.40
C GLU A 188 55.02 -16.43 3.79
N LYS A 189 54.21 -16.27 4.85
CA LYS A 189 54.65 -16.45 6.24
C LYS A 189 55.08 -17.89 6.54
N ASP A 190 54.39 -18.91 6.04
CA ASP A 190 54.78 -20.32 6.24
C ASP A 190 56.16 -20.59 5.63
N PHE A 191 56.41 -20.12 4.40
CA PHE A 191 57.71 -20.29 3.76
C PHE A 191 58.82 -19.50 4.46
N ASP A 192 58.55 -18.26 4.88
CA ASP A 192 59.51 -17.45 5.65
C ASP A 192 59.86 -18.10 7.00
N LEU A 193 58.88 -18.64 7.74
CA LEU A 193 59.11 -19.33 9.03
C LEU A 193 59.96 -20.60 8.88
N ASN A 194 59.87 -21.26 7.72
CA ASN A 194 60.64 -22.47 7.41
C ASN A 194 62.00 -22.17 6.76
N HIS A 195 62.47 -20.92 6.77
CA HIS A 195 63.70 -20.47 6.09
C HIS A 195 63.74 -20.84 4.60
N CYS A 196 62.56 -20.79 3.98
CA CYS A 196 62.32 -21.08 2.57
C CYS A 196 61.66 -19.88 1.88
N GLY A 197 61.88 -18.68 2.41
CA GLY A 197 61.36 -17.43 1.86
C GLY A 197 62.14 -16.95 0.64
N LYS A 198 61.69 -15.84 0.05
CA LYS A 198 62.39 -15.19 -1.09
C LYS A 198 63.84 -14.84 -0.76
N LYS A 199 64.07 -14.30 0.43
CA LYS A 199 65.41 -13.90 0.89
C LYS A 199 66.35 -15.09 0.96
N ASP A 200 65.87 -16.21 1.49
CA ASP A 200 66.65 -17.45 1.57
C ASP A 200 66.92 -18.01 0.18
N TYR A 201 65.92 -17.98 -0.71
CA TYR A 201 66.08 -18.41 -2.09
C TYR A 201 67.17 -17.62 -2.83
N VAL A 202 67.17 -16.29 -2.70
CA VAL A 202 68.16 -15.43 -3.37
C VAL A 202 69.55 -15.54 -2.74
N THR A 203 69.64 -15.73 -1.42
CA THR A 203 70.93 -15.73 -0.70
C THR A 203 71.66 -17.08 -0.77
N ILE A 204 70.93 -18.20 -0.77
CA ILE A 204 71.51 -19.55 -0.82
C ILE A 204 71.92 -19.89 -2.26
N LEU A 205 73.16 -20.36 -2.45
CA LEU A 205 73.68 -20.83 -3.73
C LEU A 205 72.83 -22.00 -4.26
N GLU A 206 72.62 -22.04 -5.58
CA GLU A 206 71.77 -23.06 -6.23
C GLU A 206 72.13 -24.50 -5.85
N ARG A 207 73.42 -24.78 -5.63
CA ARG A 207 73.92 -26.11 -5.24
C ARG A 207 73.52 -26.53 -3.83
N ASP A 208 73.24 -25.56 -2.96
CA ASP A 208 72.99 -25.77 -1.53
C ASP A 208 71.50 -25.70 -1.16
N ARG A 209 70.63 -25.37 -2.13
CA ARG A 209 69.16 -25.30 -1.94
C ARG A 209 68.53 -26.67 -1.66
N GLY A 210 69.17 -27.74 -2.14
CA GLY A 210 68.64 -29.10 -2.06
C GLY A 210 67.29 -29.23 -2.77
N GLN A 211 66.41 -30.09 -2.25
CA GLN A 211 65.08 -30.35 -2.82
C GLN A 211 63.95 -29.54 -2.16
N ARG A 212 64.28 -28.53 -1.34
CA ARG A 212 63.27 -27.72 -0.64
C ARG A 212 62.61 -26.75 -1.60
N LEU A 213 61.29 -26.61 -1.49
CA LEU A 213 60.55 -25.57 -2.20
C LEU A 213 60.72 -24.23 -1.49
N TYR A 214 60.75 -23.16 -2.26
CA TYR A 214 60.79 -21.80 -1.74
C TYR A 214 59.53 -21.05 -2.18
N GLY A 215 59.00 -20.18 -1.33
CA GLY A 215 57.71 -19.53 -1.58
C GLY A 215 57.65 -18.10 -1.08
N TRP A 216 57.01 -17.22 -1.85
CA TRP A 216 56.74 -15.83 -1.45
C TRP A 216 55.57 -15.25 -2.22
N ILE A 217 54.97 -14.17 -1.73
CA ILE A 217 53.95 -13.42 -2.48
C ILE A 217 54.61 -12.54 -3.54
N ALA A 218 54.04 -12.48 -4.74
CA ALA A 218 54.59 -11.69 -5.84
C ALA A 218 54.45 -10.18 -5.56
N ARG A 219 55.59 -9.48 -5.60
CA ARG A 219 55.67 -8.03 -5.36
C ARG A 219 56.13 -7.29 -6.62
N ASP A 220 56.37 -5.98 -6.51
CA ASP A 220 56.72 -5.14 -7.65
C ASP A 220 58.06 -5.51 -8.30
N ASP A 221 59.01 -6.02 -7.53
CA ASP A 221 60.28 -6.52 -8.04
C ASP A 221 60.10 -7.79 -8.89
N ASP A 222 59.26 -8.75 -8.46
CA ASP A 222 58.89 -9.93 -9.27
C ASP A 222 58.16 -9.52 -10.56
N TYR A 223 57.23 -8.57 -10.44
CA TYR A 223 56.44 -8.07 -11.56
C TYR A 223 57.28 -7.33 -12.60
N LYS A 224 58.27 -6.54 -12.15
CA LYS A 224 59.20 -5.79 -13.01
C LYS A 224 60.39 -6.63 -13.48
N ALA A 225 60.60 -7.82 -12.91
CA ALA A 225 61.69 -8.69 -13.30
C ALA A 225 61.63 -9.05 -14.80
N ASN A 226 62.82 -9.15 -15.40
CA ASN A 226 62.98 -9.66 -16.75
C ASN A 226 63.04 -11.19 -16.70
N GLY A 227 62.24 -11.85 -17.54
CA GLY A 227 62.16 -13.31 -17.61
C GLY A 227 60.73 -13.84 -17.46
N LEU A 228 60.61 -15.16 -17.40
CA LEU A 228 59.33 -15.88 -17.44
C LEU A 228 58.37 -15.45 -16.32
N LEU A 229 58.90 -15.21 -15.12
CA LEU A 229 58.10 -14.83 -13.96
C LEU A 229 57.44 -13.47 -14.16
N GLY A 230 58.23 -12.41 -14.40
CA GLY A 230 57.69 -11.07 -14.60
C GLY A 230 56.81 -10.96 -15.85
N GLU A 231 57.14 -11.67 -16.94
CA GLU A 231 56.27 -11.73 -18.12
C GLU A 231 54.90 -12.36 -17.81
N HIS A 232 54.89 -13.47 -17.06
CA HIS A 232 53.64 -14.10 -16.63
C HIS A 232 52.82 -13.20 -15.71
N LEU A 233 53.46 -12.53 -14.74
CA LEU A 233 52.77 -11.64 -13.81
C LEU A 233 52.15 -10.43 -14.52
N ARG A 234 52.87 -9.80 -15.46
CA ARG A 234 52.35 -8.68 -16.27
C ARG A 234 51.21 -9.09 -17.20
N LYS A 235 51.22 -10.33 -17.69
CA LYS A 235 50.16 -10.85 -18.57
C LYS A 235 48.87 -11.15 -17.81
N ASN A 236 48.97 -11.54 -16.54
CA ASN A 236 47.84 -12.08 -15.77
C ASN A 236 47.42 -11.23 -14.56
N GLY A 237 48.07 -10.09 -14.31
CA GLY A 237 47.70 -9.20 -13.22
C GLY A 237 48.31 -7.81 -13.32
N ASP A 238 47.90 -6.95 -12.38
CA ASP A 238 48.33 -5.56 -12.25
C ASP A 238 48.90 -5.31 -10.85
N LEU A 239 49.82 -4.36 -10.72
CA LEU A 239 50.30 -3.94 -9.40
C LEU A 239 49.25 -3.08 -8.67
N LYS A 240 48.94 -3.46 -7.44
CA LYS A 240 47.98 -2.78 -6.56
C LYS A 240 48.51 -2.69 -5.13
N THR A 241 48.19 -1.60 -4.44
CA THR A 241 48.38 -1.50 -2.98
C THR A 241 47.14 -2.02 -2.26
N VAL A 242 47.31 -2.48 -1.01
CA VAL A 242 46.19 -2.91 -0.15
C VAL A 242 45.19 -1.76 0.04
N CYS A 243 45.68 -0.57 0.38
CA CYS A 243 44.86 0.64 0.55
C CYS A 243 44.13 1.01 -0.76
N GLY A 244 44.80 0.91 -1.90
CA GLY A 244 44.19 1.18 -3.20
C GLY A 244 43.06 0.20 -3.53
N LYS A 245 43.19 -1.07 -3.13
CA LYS A 245 42.14 -2.08 -3.26
C LYS A 245 40.97 -1.86 -2.33
N GLU A 246 41.24 -1.56 -1.07
CA GLU A 246 40.22 -1.22 -0.08
C GLU A 246 39.39 -0.01 -0.53
N ALA A 247 40.05 1.05 -1.03
CA ALA A 247 39.36 2.22 -1.59
C ALA A 247 38.56 1.91 -2.87
N GLU A 248 39.03 0.97 -3.71
CA GLU A 248 38.28 0.51 -4.89
C GLU A 248 36.98 -0.19 -4.50
N ASP A 249 37.04 -1.07 -3.51
CA ASP A 249 35.88 -1.81 -3.01
C ASP A 249 34.90 -0.89 -2.27
N GLN A 250 35.40 0.00 -1.41
CA GLN A 250 34.57 1.02 -0.75
C GLN A 250 33.83 1.92 -1.75
N ARG A 251 34.47 2.30 -2.87
CA ARG A 251 33.80 3.08 -3.93
C ARG A 251 32.69 2.28 -4.64
N LYS A 252 32.90 0.98 -4.87
CA LYS A 252 31.87 0.11 -5.47
C LYS A 252 30.68 -0.04 -4.52
N ASP A 253 30.96 -0.25 -3.24
CA ASP A 253 29.93 -0.39 -2.20
C ASP A 253 29.14 0.91 -2.01
N ALA A 254 29.83 2.05 -1.93
CA ALA A 254 29.20 3.36 -1.85
C ALA A 254 28.29 3.62 -3.07
N LYS A 255 28.74 3.27 -4.27
CA LYS A 255 27.91 3.39 -5.49
C LYS A 255 26.68 2.50 -5.44
N LEU A 256 26.83 1.25 -4.98
CA LEU A 256 25.72 0.32 -4.80
C LEU A 256 24.69 0.87 -3.79
N LEU A 257 25.17 1.35 -2.64
CA LEU A 257 24.32 1.94 -1.60
C LEU A 257 23.60 3.19 -2.09
N CYS A 258 24.27 4.08 -2.84
CA CYS A 258 23.64 5.24 -3.46
C CYS A 258 22.52 4.84 -4.42
N ASN A 259 22.76 3.87 -5.30
CA ASN A 259 21.75 3.37 -6.24
C ASN A 259 20.54 2.77 -5.50
N LEU A 260 20.79 1.90 -4.51
CA LEU A 260 19.74 1.29 -3.70
C LEU A 260 18.93 2.33 -2.93
N THR A 261 19.59 3.34 -2.37
CA THR A 261 18.94 4.44 -1.66
C THR A 261 18.06 5.26 -2.59
N SER A 262 18.53 5.54 -3.83
CA SER A 262 17.72 6.22 -4.85
C SER A 262 16.48 5.41 -5.21
N THR A 263 16.65 4.12 -5.50
CA THR A 263 15.52 3.23 -5.83
C THR A 263 14.52 3.13 -4.68
N LEU A 264 14.99 3.04 -3.43
CA LEU A 264 14.11 3.01 -2.27
C LEU A 264 13.30 4.29 -2.14
N LYS A 265 13.94 5.45 -2.36
CA LYS A 265 13.27 6.75 -2.36
C LYS A 265 12.20 6.83 -3.45
N GLU A 266 12.52 6.44 -4.68
CA GLU A 266 11.57 6.42 -5.80
C GLU A 266 10.35 5.53 -5.50
N LYS A 267 10.57 4.34 -4.93
CA LYS A 267 9.48 3.44 -4.54
C LYS A 267 8.61 4.04 -3.44
N TYR A 268 9.21 4.70 -2.46
CA TYR A 268 8.47 5.37 -1.39
C TYR A 268 7.64 6.55 -1.91
N ASP A 269 8.20 7.35 -2.81
CA ASP A 269 7.49 8.48 -3.45
C ASP A 269 6.31 7.96 -4.29
N HIS A 270 6.50 6.87 -5.04
CA HIS A 270 5.42 6.23 -5.80
C HIS A 270 4.31 5.65 -4.92
N LEU A 271 4.66 5.03 -3.78
CA LEU A 271 3.67 4.53 -2.82
C LEU A 271 2.84 5.67 -2.24
N ARG A 272 3.46 6.79 -1.89
CA ARG A 272 2.77 7.99 -1.40
C ARG A 272 1.82 8.56 -2.46
N GLU A 273 2.25 8.63 -3.72
CA GLU A 273 1.40 9.08 -4.82
C GLU A 273 0.18 8.16 -5.00
N MET A 274 0.38 6.84 -4.90
CA MET A 274 -0.73 5.86 -4.95
C MET A 274 -1.71 6.05 -3.80
N GLU A 275 -1.22 6.31 -2.58
CA GLU A 275 -2.05 6.56 -1.41
C GLU A 275 -2.92 7.82 -1.58
N ILE A 276 -2.34 8.91 -2.11
CA ILE A 276 -3.08 10.14 -2.42
C ILE A 276 -4.17 9.88 -3.46
N ARG A 277 -3.82 9.21 -4.57
CA ARG A 277 -4.80 8.89 -5.62
C ARG A 277 -5.93 7.98 -5.13
N TYR A 278 -5.61 7.04 -4.25
CA TYR A 278 -6.60 6.16 -3.63
C TYR A 278 -7.59 6.96 -2.79
N GLU A 279 -7.10 7.87 -1.96
CA GLU A 279 -7.94 8.75 -1.13
C GLU A 279 -8.83 9.66 -1.99
N GLU A 280 -8.26 10.30 -3.02
CA GLU A 280 -9.01 11.13 -3.97
C GLU A 280 -10.13 10.34 -4.69
N THR A 281 -9.82 9.11 -5.12
CA THR A 281 -10.79 8.22 -5.78
C THR A 281 -11.90 7.82 -4.81
N THR A 282 -11.54 7.53 -3.56
CA THR A 282 -12.50 7.17 -2.50
C THR A 282 -13.45 8.32 -2.21
N GLN A 283 -12.93 9.55 -2.07
CA GLN A 283 -13.75 10.74 -1.85
C GLN A 283 -14.67 11.04 -3.03
N SER A 284 -14.17 10.90 -4.26
CA SER A 284 -14.98 11.03 -5.48
C SER A 284 -16.13 10.02 -5.51
N LEU A 285 -15.84 8.76 -5.15
CA LEU A 285 -16.85 7.71 -5.07
C LEU A 285 -17.93 8.01 -4.02
N ILE A 286 -17.53 8.42 -2.81
CA ILE A 286 -18.47 8.82 -1.74
C ILE A 286 -19.40 9.92 -2.25
N LYS A 287 -18.85 10.95 -2.91
CA LYS A 287 -19.66 12.06 -3.46
C LYS A 287 -20.70 11.59 -4.47
N VAL A 288 -20.33 10.69 -5.38
CA VAL A 288 -21.26 10.15 -6.40
C VAL A 288 -22.34 9.28 -5.74
N MET A 289 -21.97 8.51 -4.70
CA MET A 289 -22.94 7.73 -3.92
C MET A 289 -23.94 8.63 -3.21
N ASP A 290 -23.48 9.70 -2.55
CA ASP A 290 -24.36 10.67 -1.88
C ASP A 290 -25.32 11.35 -2.87
N GLN A 291 -24.82 11.72 -4.06
CA GLN A 291 -25.64 12.28 -5.13
C GLN A 291 -26.72 11.29 -5.59
N LYS A 292 -26.35 10.01 -5.81
CA LYS A 292 -27.29 8.95 -6.16
C LYS A 292 -28.36 8.77 -5.07
N ASP A 293 -27.96 8.71 -3.81
CA ASP A 293 -28.89 8.52 -2.69
C ASP A 293 -29.86 9.69 -2.57
N SER A 294 -29.38 10.92 -2.78
CA SER A 294 -30.21 12.12 -2.84
C SER A 294 -31.24 12.06 -3.98
N MET A 295 -30.81 11.66 -5.18
CA MET A 295 -31.71 11.48 -6.33
C MET A 295 -32.78 10.41 -6.07
N VAL A 296 -32.39 9.26 -5.52
CA VAL A 296 -33.31 8.17 -5.18
C VAL A 296 -34.33 8.63 -4.14
N LYS A 297 -33.90 9.37 -3.11
CA LYS A 297 -34.80 9.95 -2.11
C LYS A 297 -35.81 10.90 -2.75
N SER A 298 -35.36 11.83 -3.60
CA SER A 298 -36.25 12.77 -4.29
C SER A 298 -37.24 12.06 -5.21
N TYR A 299 -36.78 11.07 -5.99
CA TYR A 299 -37.64 10.30 -6.88
C TYR A 299 -38.72 9.53 -6.11
N ASN A 300 -38.35 8.85 -5.02
CA ASN A 300 -39.29 8.12 -4.19
C ASN A 300 -40.33 9.05 -3.55
N GLU A 301 -39.94 10.26 -3.17
CA GLU A 301 -40.85 11.25 -2.60
C GLU A 301 -41.88 11.74 -3.64
N GLU A 302 -41.46 11.97 -4.89
CA GLU A 302 -42.39 12.32 -5.96
C GLU A 302 -43.36 11.18 -6.29
N ILE A 303 -42.91 9.92 -6.27
CA ILE A 303 -43.81 8.76 -6.39
C ILE A 303 -44.88 8.77 -5.29
N ARG A 304 -44.47 8.99 -4.02
CA ARG A 304 -45.42 9.03 -2.91
C ARG A 304 -46.45 10.14 -3.08
N LYS A 305 -46.02 11.34 -3.48
CA LYS A 305 -46.93 12.46 -3.77
C LYS A 305 -47.92 12.11 -4.88
N MET A 306 -47.44 11.54 -5.98
CA MET A 306 -48.30 11.12 -7.09
C MET A 306 -49.32 10.06 -6.66
N GLN A 307 -48.89 9.07 -5.87
CA GLN A 307 -49.78 8.04 -5.32
C GLN A 307 -50.83 8.64 -4.37
N GLN A 308 -50.43 9.58 -3.51
CA GLN A 308 -51.36 10.27 -2.61
C GLN A 308 -52.41 11.08 -3.40
N ILE A 309 -51.97 11.85 -4.40
CA ILE A 309 -52.87 12.63 -5.27
C ILE A 309 -53.87 11.71 -5.98
N ALA A 310 -53.39 10.59 -6.53
CA ALA A 310 -54.27 9.62 -7.19
C ALA A 310 -55.27 9.01 -6.19
N HIS A 311 -54.81 8.61 -5.01
CA HIS A 311 -55.65 8.06 -3.95
C HIS A 311 -56.74 9.05 -3.51
N ASP A 312 -56.38 10.31 -3.27
CA ASP A 312 -57.32 11.36 -2.87
C ASP A 312 -58.35 11.65 -3.98
N HIS A 313 -57.93 11.63 -5.25
CA HIS A 313 -58.83 11.79 -6.38
C HIS A 313 -59.84 10.64 -6.47
N PHE A 314 -59.40 9.40 -6.34
CA PHE A 314 -60.29 8.23 -6.34
C PHE A 314 -61.23 8.20 -5.13
N ALA A 315 -60.76 8.60 -3.94
CA ALA A 315 -61.60 8.73 -2.76
C ALA A 315 -62.73 9.74 -2.98
N LYS A 316 -62.41 10.90 -3.61
CA LYS A 316 -63.41 11.91 -3.97
C LYS A 316 -64.44 11.36 -4.97
N ILE A 317 -64.00 10.71 -6.05
CA ILE A 317 -64.91 10.10 -7.04
C ILE A 317 -65.81 9.06 -6.36
N SER A 318 -65.26 8.21 -5.49
CA SER A 318 -66.01 7.18 -4.79
C SER A 318 -67.10 7.79 -3.90
N LEU A 319 -66.78 8.85 -3.18
CA LEU A 319 -67.74 9.59 -2.36
C LEU A 319 -68.86 10.25 -3.19
N GLU A 320 -68.50 10.87 -4.32
CA GLU A 320 -69.48 11.46 -5.25
C GLU A 320 -70.41 10.40 -5.85
N HIS A 321 -69.85 9.24 -6.23
CA HIS A 321 -70.61 8.10 -6.74
C HIS A 321 -71.59 7.55 -5.69
N GLU A 322 -71.15 7.41 -4.45
CA GLU A 322 -72.02 6.96 -3.35
C GLU A 322 -73.20 7.91 -3.13
N LYS A 323 -72.95 9.23 -3.11
CA LYS A 323 -74.00 10.26 -3.03
C LYS A 323 -74.98 10.18 -4.19
N ALA A 324 -74.50 10.06 -5.43
CA ALA A 324 -75.35 9.92 -6.60
C ALA A 324 -76.20 8.65 -6.54
N THR A 325 -75.62 7.54 -6.08
CA THR A 325 -76.33 6.27 -5.89
C THR A 325 -77.46 6.41 -4.86
N GLN A 326 -77.20 7.05 -3.72
CA GLN A 326 -78.23 7.33 -2.71
C GLN A 326 -79.37 8.19 -3.28
N GLN A 327 -79.05 9.22 -4.06
CA GLN A 327 -80.04 10.06 -4.73
C GLN A 327 -80.91 9.27 -5.72
N LEU A 328 -80.30 8.39 -6.52
CA LEU A 328 -81.03 7.54 -7.46
C LEU A 328 -81.94 6.54 -6.74
N LEU A 329 -81.49 5.95 -5.63
CA LEU A 329 -82.31 5.06 -4.81
C LEU A 329 -83.50 5.80 -4.19
N ALA A 330 -83.29 7.01 -3.66
CA ALA A 330 -84.37 7.85 -3.14
C ALA A 330 -85.40 8.18 -4.23
N LYS A 331 -84.95 8.59 -5.43
CA LYS A 331 -85.82 8.85 -6.58
C LYS A 331 -86.59 7.62 -7.04
N ARG A 332 -85.95 6.45 -7.03
CA ARG A 332 -86.60 5.18 -7.35
C ARG A 332 -87.73 4.88 -6.38
N GLU A 333 -87.50 5.06 -5.08
CA GLU A 333 -88.53 4.85 -4.06
C GLU A 333 -89.71 5.81 -4.25
N GLU A 334 -89.44 7.10 -4.50
CA GLU A 334 -90.48 8.09 -4.83
C GLU A 334 -91.35 7.65 -6.02
N LEU A 335 -90.71 7.16 -7.10
CA LEU A 335 -91.41 6.68 -8.29
C LEU A 335 -92.26 5.43 -8.00
N VAL A 336 -91.73 4.47 -7.24
CA VAL A 336 -92.48 3.26 -6.82
C VAL A 336 -93.72 3.66 -6.00
N GLN A 337 -93.60 4.65 -5.12
CA GLN A 337 -94.74 5.14 -4.34
C GLN A 337 -95.76 5.88 -5.23
N CYS A 338 -95.30 6.63 -6.22
CA CYS A 338 -96.17 7.28 -7.21
C CYS A 338 -96.93 6.24 -8.05
N GLU A 339 -96.24 5.20 -8.53
CA GLU A 339 -96.82 4.09 -9.28
C GLU A 339 -97.94 3.40 -8.50
N LYS A 340 -97.70 3.05 -7.22
CA LYS A 340 -98.73 2.46 -6.34
C LYS A 340 -99.96 3.36 -6.23
N LYS A 341 -99.78 4.67 -6.06
CA LYS A 341 -100.89 5.64 -5.99
C LYS A 341 -101.67 5.70 -7.31
N LEU A 342 -100.98 5.64 -8.45
CA LEU A 342 -101.62 5.61 -9.77
C LEU A 342 -102.43 4.33 -9.97
N GLN A 343 -101.87 3.17 -9.62
CA GLN A 343 -102.58 1.88 -9.67
C GLN A 343 -103.83 1.90 -8.79
N GLN A 344 -103.75 2.45 -7.57
CA GLN A 344 -104.93 2.61 -6.69
C GLN A 344 -106.01 3.49 -7.33
N ARG A 345 -105.61 4.61 -7.95
CA ARG A 345 -106.55 5.49 -8.67
C ARG A 345 -107.18 4.81 -9.87
N GLU A 346 -106.42 4.01 -10.60
CA GLU A 346 -106.91 3.28 -11.77
C GLU A 346 -107.97 2.23 -11.37
N VAL A 347 -107.70 1.45 -10.31
CA VAL A 347 -108.70 0.51 -9.73
C VAL A 347 -109.96 1.25 -9.28
N GLN A 348 -109.82 2.42 -8.65
CA GLN A 348 -110.96 3.23 -8.23
C GLN A 348 -111.79 3.73 -9.42
N ILE A 349 -111.13 4.22 -10.48
CA ILE A 349 -111.80 4.66 -11.72
C ILE A 349 -112.54 3.48 -12.38
N GLU A 350 -111.93 2.29 -12.42
CA GLU A 350 -112.55 1.11 -13.02
C GLU A 350 -113.77 0.63 -12.22
N ASN A 351 -113.71 0.70 -10.89
CA ASN A 351 -114.85 0.45 -10.01
C ASN A 351 -115.99 1.46 -10.26
N GLU A 352 -115.66 2.76 -10.38
CA GLU A 352 -116.63 3.81 -10.68
C GLU A 352 -117.27 3.62 -12.07
N ARG A 353 -116.46 3.29 -13.10
CA ARG A 353 -116.97 2.94 -14.44
C ARG A 353 -117.92 1.74 -14.39
N SER A 354 -117.56 0.70 -13.65
CA SER A 354 -118.41 -0.48 -13.46
C SER A 354 -119.74 -0.13 -12.78
N LYS A 355 -119.70 0.74 -11.76
CA LYS A 355 -120.90 1.24 -11.08
C LYS A 355 -121.79 2.05 -12.03
N LEU A 356 -121.22 3.00 -12.77
CA LEU A 356 -121.96 3.79 -13.77
C LEU A 356 -122.56 2.91 -14.86
N LEU A 357 -121.87 1.83 -15.29
CA LEU A 357 -122.40 0.85 -16.25
C LEU A 357 -123.59 0.06 -15.68
N LEU A 358 -123.52 -0.34 -14.40
CA LEU A 358 -124.64 -0.96 -13.69
C LEU A 358 -125.84 -0.02 -13.57
N GLU A 359 -125.61 1.23 -13.16
CA GLU A 359 -126.65 2.26 -13.09
C GLU A 359 -127.27 2.51 -14.47
N LYS A 360 -126.46 2.64 -15.52
CA LYS A 360 -126.94 2.78 -16.91
C LYS A 360 -127.76 1.57 -17.34
N LYS A 361 -127.36 0.34 -16.98
CA LYS A 361 -128.16 -0.88 -17.20
C LYS A 361 -129.48 -0.82 -16.44
N MET A 362 -129.49 -0.40 -15.17
CA MET A 362 -130.71 -0.26 -14.37
C MET A 362 -131.64 0.80 -14.94
N ILE A 363 -131.14 1.97 -15.30
CA ILE A 363 -131.91 3.04 -15.96
C ILE A 363 -132.47 2.54 -17.29
N PHE A 364 -131.66 1.84 -18.09
CA PHE A 364 -132.12 1.24 -19.35
C PHE A 364 -133.23 0.21 -19.11
N GLN A 365 -133.10 -0.68 -18.12
CA GLN A 365 -134.15 -1.64 -17.76
C GLN A 365 -135.40 -0.95 -17.19
N PHE A 366 -135.25 0.10 -16.39
CA PHE A 366 -136.35 0.92 -15.88
C PHE A 366 -137.09 1.61 -17.02
N TRP A 367 -136.38 2.23 -17.97
CA TRP A 367 -137.00 2.83 -19.16
C TRP A 367 -137.64 1.79 -20.07
N LYS A 368 -137.05 0.60 -20.21
CA LYS A 368 -137.62 -0.56 -20.93
C LYS A 368 -138.90 -1.08 -20.26
N ALA A 369 -138.94 -1.13 -18.93
CA ALA A 369 -140.13 -1.49 -18.14
C ALA A 369 -141.21 -0.40 -18.21
N LYS A 370 -140.81 0.88 -18.16
CA LYS A 370 -141.70 2.04 -18.31
C LYS A 370 -142.32 2.09 -19.71
N THR A 371 -141.55 1.86 -20.78
CA THR A 371 -142.10 1.71 -22.15
C THR A 371 -143.04 0.50 -22.27
N LYS A 372 -142.71 -0.64 -21.62
CA LYS A 372 -143.66 -1.76 -21.51
C LYS A 372 -144.94 -1.42 -20.73
N ALA A 373 -144.86 -0.57 -19.70
CA ALA A 373 -146.00 -0.12 -18.90
C ALA A 373 -146.83 0.98 -19.59
N THR A 374 -146.22 1.81 -20.45
CA THR A 374 -146.90 2.88 -21.21
C THR A 374 -147.45 2.40 -22.56
N HIS A 375 -147.23 1.15 -22.97
CA HIS A 375 -147.86 0.53 -24.14
C HIS A 375 -149.23 -0.14 -23.84
N LEU A 376 -149.90 0.26 -22.76
CA LEU A 376 -151.29 -0.06 -22.41
C LEU A 376 -152.06 1.22 -21.99
N ASN A 377 -151.97 2.30 -22.77
CA ASN A 377 -153.05 3.29 -23.00
C ASN A 377 -152.57 4.51 -23.81
N ILE A 378 -152.91 4.47 -25.11
CA ILE A 378 -153.46 5.52 -26.00
C ILE A 378 -152.72 6.88 -26.20
N SER A 379 -152.49 7.11 -27.52
CA SER A 379 -152.56 8.31 -28.38
C SER A 379 -151.48 9.42 -28.44
N GLU A 380 -151.21 9.76 -29.71
CA GLU A 380 -150.73 11.03 -30.28
C GLU A 380 -149.23 11.35 -30.12
N SER A 381 -148.44 11.16 -31.19
CA SER A 381 -148.26 12.00 -32.39
C SER A 381 -147.16 13.06 -32.18
N ILE A 382 -146.17 13.02 -33.08
CA ILE A 382 -145.35 14.11 -33.67
C ILE A 382 -143.87 13.65 -33.87
N PRO A 383 -143.25 13.91 -35.05
CA PRO A 383 -141.93 13.41 -35.45
C PRO A 383 -140.76 14.37 -35.05
N PRO A 384 -139.48 13.95 -35.21
CA PRO A 384 -138.35 14.62 -34.55
C PRO A 384 -137.66 15.67 -35.42
N PRO A 385 -136.90 16.60 -34.80
CA PRO A 385 -135.75 17.22 -35.46
C PRO A 385 -134.49 17.15 -34.55
N PRO A 386 -133.32 17.67 -34.97
CA PRO A 386 -132.25 16.89 -35.60
C PRO A 386 -130.97 16.82 -34.75
N LEU A 387 -130.11 15.82 -35.00
CA LEU A 387 -128.76 15.75 -34.42
C LEU A 387 -127.79 16.58 -35.26
N ARG A 388 -127.24 17.63 -34.63
CA ARG A 388 -126.16 18.46 -35.14
C ARG A 388 -124.83 17.75 -34.87
N ASN A 389 -124.13 17.39 -35.93
CA ASN A 389 -122.72 17.01 -35.90
C ASN A 389 -121.85 18.22 -35.57
N TYR A 390 -120.95 18.07 -34.60
CA TYR A 390 -119.70 18.81 -34.56
C TYR A 390 -118.57 17.80 -34.52
N SER A 391 -117.87 17.72 -35.66
CA SER A 391 -116.61 17.00 -35.81
C SER A 391 -115.51 17.68 -34.99
N LEU A 392 -114.63 16.82 -34.47
CA LEU A 392 -113.46 17.14 -33.68
C LEU A 392 -112.46 18.04 -34.42
N ASN A 393 -111.93 19.02 -33.68
CA ASN A 393 -110.62 19.61 -33.94
C ASN A 393 -109.53 18.71 -33.35
N ILE A 394 -108.43 18.57 -34.10
CA ILE A 394 -107.11 18.12 -33.64
C ILE A 394 -106.45 19.26 -32.85
#